data_AF-A0A1J4L1Z7-F1
#
_entry.id   AF-A0A1J4L1Z7-F1
#
_cell.length_a   1.000
_cell.length_b   1.000
_cell.length_c   1.000
_cell.angle_alpha   90.00
_cell.angle_beta   90.00
_cell.angle_gamma   90.00
#
_symmetry.space_group_name_H-M   'P 1'
#
loop_
_entity.id
_entity.type
_entity.pdbx_description
1 polymer ?
#
loop_
_entity_poly.entity_id
_entity_poly.type
_entity_poly.pdbx_seq_one_letter_code
_entity_poly.pdbx_strand_id
1 'polypeptide(L)'
;MNYSARATRKSAVMSMKMNPPSLVPPVRTKPYIDYDSLSKAEITKCNRLIDEFKRTGEIQCPSQVMYFKLVCVLREERRIASGKGDFKKAGEIDNLIRELSQFFHENNLYKAKAEEVSKAENQYNSTISRLIDVEDKWQLQMERLKAQSAHATHRVAETVNASMMNYDTKIPDALPPAFSKLSPELLDLKEKEKHMIGCRMFKEAAELHKEFEKRQKVELQRRREEYYRSFEINRNVLEKRNNRKLTAIQSDWDRKIRHAEHMMNKELNPLRDGCNFLERKLTAAKAEYIGEDDPIIKREKEVYSPQTYKVSPPMQTRGYVPRTMYQSTRTIEHPSEVTSTKKMSDTMMRQNRQLDSNRWPR
;
A
#
# COMPACT_ATOMS: atom_id res chain seq x y z
N MET A 1 -10.93 30.93 -4.85
CA MET A 1 -10.00 30.60 -3.74
C MET A 1 -10.62 29.48 -2.92
N ASN A 2 -10.07 28.26 -3.00
CA ASN A 2 -10.60 27.10 -2.29
C ASN A 2 -10.05 27.09 -0.87
N TYR A 3 -10.88 27.44 0.11
CA TYR A 3 -10.53 27.36 1.51
C TYR A 3 -10.46 25.89 1.96
N SER A 4 -9.45 25.56 2.76
CA SER A 4 -9.27 24.21 3.29
C SER A 4 -10.44 23.83 4.22
N ALA A 5 -10.75 22.53 4.32
CA ALA A 5 -11.80 22.00 5.21
C ALA A 5 -11.66 22.46 6.68
N ARG A 6 -10.45 22.85 7.09
CA ARG A 6 -10.16 23.39 8.42
C ARG A 6 -10.59 24.86 8.55
N ALA A 7 -10.44 25.65 7.50
CA ALA A 7 -10.89 27.05 7.45
C ALA A 7 -12.43 27.14 7.44
N THR A 8 -13.12 26.24 6.73
CA THR A 8 -14.59 26.15 6.71
C THR A 8 -15.18 25.72 8.05
N ARG A 9 -14.52 24.82 8.79
CA ARG A 9 -14.95 24.47 10.16
C ARG A 9 -14.76 25.63 11.14
N LYS A 10 -13.67 26.40 11.01
CA LYS A 10 -13.41 27.54 11.89
C LYS A 10 -14.39 28.69 11.65
N SER A 11 -14.81 28.92 10.40
CA SER A 11 -15.86 29.91 10.10
C SER A 11 -17.24 29.48 10.61
N ALA A 12 -17.58 28.19 10.52
CA ALA A 12 -18.86 27.67 11.02
C ALA A 12 -18.98 27.72 12.55
N VAL A 13 -17.87 27.52 13.28
CA VAL A 13 -17.85 27.65 14.75
C VAL A 13 -17.90 29.12 15.18
N MET A 14 -17.24 30.03 14.43
CA MET A 14 -17.26 31.47 14.70
C MET A 14 -18.59 32.15 14.34
N SER A 15 -19.42 31.52 13.50
CA SER A 15 -20.75 32.04 13.13
C SER A 15 -21.89 31.50 13.98
N MET A 16 -21.63 30.63 14.97
CA MET A 16 -22.64 30.22 15.94
C MET A 16 -22.91 31.39 16.90
N LYS A 17 -23.78 32.31 16.46
CA LYS A 17 -24.46 33.21 17.38
C LYS A 17 -25.20 32.32 18.37
N MET A 18 -24.77 32.34 19.63
CA MET A 18 -25.58 31.82 20.73
C MET A 18 -26.90 32.57 20.68
N ASN A 19 -27.94 31.92 20.17
CA ASN A 19 -29.28 32.43 20.35
C ASN A 19 -29.50 32.51 21.86
N PRO A 20 -29.79 33.69 22.42
CA PRO A 20 -30.06 33.80 23.84
C PRO A 20 -31.19 32.82 24.20
N PRO A 21 -31.17 32.23 25.41
CA PRO A 21 -32.22 31.30 25.83
C PRO A 21 -33.57 32.00 25.70
N SER A 22 -34.33 31.57 24.69
CA SER A 22 -35.65 32.11 24.43
C SER A 22 -36.56 31.74 25.60
N LEU A 23 -37.11 32.74 26.28
CA LEU A 23 -38.18 32.57 27.27
C LEU A 23 -39.52 32.19 26.62
N VAL A 24 -39.58 32.15 25.29
CA VAL A 24 -40.73 31.60 24.58
C VAL A 24 -40.66 30.07 24.75
N PRO A 25 -41.63 29.45 25.45
CA PRO A 25 -41.67 28.00 25.57
C PRO A 25 -41.60 27.38 24.16
N PRO A 26 -40.83 26.29 23.96
CA PRO A 26 -40.72 25.66 22.66
C PRO A 26 -42.14 25.36 22.16
N VAL A 27 -42.55 26.07 21.12
CA VAL A 27 -43.84 25.82 20.47
C VAL A 27 -43.80 24.38 20.01
N ARG A 28 -44.61 23.52 20.63
CA ARG A 28 -44.71 22.11 20.26
C ARG A 28 -45.20 22.07 18.81
N THR A 29 -44.29 21.83 17.87
CA THR A 29 -44.59 21.74 16.43
C THR A 29 -45.28 20.45 16.03
N LYS A 30 -45.59 19.55 16.97
CA LYS A 30 -46.37 18.35 16.68
C LYS A 30 -47.85 18.71 16.74
N PRO A 31 -48.64 18.49 15.67
CA PRO A 31 -50.08 18.72 15.71
C PRO A 31 -50.67 17.86 16.82
N TYR A 32 -51.25 18.52 17.81
CA TYR A 32 -52.01 17.85 18.85
C TYR A 32 -53.27 17.30 18.17
N ILE A 33 -53.37 15.98 18.04
CA ILE A 33 -54.57 15.34 17.49
C ILE A 33 -55.57 15.26 18.64
N ASP A 34 -56.63 16.07 18.57
CA ASP A 34 -57.72 15.99 19.53
C ASP A 34 -58.63 14.81 19.24
N TYR A 35 -59.22 14.20 20.27
CA TYR A 35 -60.15 13.09 20.09
C TYR A 35 -61.34 13.48 19.21
N ASP A 36 -61.82 14.71 19.35
CA ASP A 36 -62.93 15.27 18.56
C ASP A 36 -62.56 15.51 17.09
N SER A 37 -61.27 15.51 16.76
CA SER A 37 -60.77 15.63 15.38
C SER A 37 -60.69 14.28 14.66
N LEU A 38 -60.92 13.16 15.35
CA LEU A 38 -60.89 11.82 14.76
C LEU A 38 -62.24 11.47 14.11
N SER A 39 -62.19 10.85 12.93
CA SER A 39 -63.40 10.32 12.31
C SER A 39 -63.93 9.12 13.12
N LYS A 40 -65.26 8.95 13.16
CA LYS A 40 -65.91 7.79 13.82
C LYS A 40 -65.37 6.46 13.31
N ALA A 41 -65.04 6.37 12.02
CA ALA A 41 -64.43 5.17 11.44
C ALA A 41 -63.03 4.88 12.03
N GLU A 42 -62.25 5.93 12.29
CA GLU A 42 -60.89 5.84 12.84
C GLU A 42 -60.91 5.47 14.32
N ILE A 43 -61.84 6.04 15.09
CA ILE A 43 -62.09 5.67 16.49
C ILE A 43 -62.46 4.19 16.58
N THR A 44 -63.38 3.74 15.72
CA THR A 44 -63.82 2.33 15.70
C THR A 44 -62.67 1.39 15.34
N LYS A 45 -61.79 1.80 14.42
CA LYS A 45 -60.58 1.05 14.05
C LYS A 45 -59.55 1.00 15.19
N CYS A 46 -59.34 2.11 15.91
CA CYS A 46 -58.46 2.14 17.07
C CYS A 46 -58.99 1.24 18.19
N ASN A 47 -60.30 1.27 18.48
CA ASN A 47 -60.90 0.42 19.51
C ASN A 47 -60.76 -1.06 19.18
N ARG A 48 -60.96 -1.47 17.92
CA ARG A 48 -60.72 -2.85 17.49
C ARG A 48 -59.29 -3.31 17.74
N LEU A 49 -58.31 -2.45 17.45
CA LEU A 49 -56.90 -2.76 17.70
C LEU A 49 -56.56 -2.79 19.19
N ILE A 50 -57.15 -1.90 20.00
CA ILE A 50 -56.99 -1.92 21.46
C ILE A 50 -57.55 -3.22 22.04
N ASP A 51 -58.72 -3.64 21.58
CA ASP A 51 -59.34 -4.90 22.00
C ASP A 51 -58.51 -6.11 21.55
N GLU A 52 -57.91 -6.04 20.36
CA GLU A 52 -57.01 -7.07 19.84
C GLU A 52 -55.72 -7.15 20.69
N PHE A 53 -55.08 -6.01 21.00
CA PHE A 53 -53.91 -5.96 21.88
C PHE A 53 -54.21 -6.50 23.28
N LYS A 54 -55.38 -6.18 23.85
CA LYS A 54 -55.82 -6.72 25.15
C LYS A 54 -56.09 -8.22 25.09
N ARG A 55 -56.49 -8.77 23.94
CA ARG A 55 -56.77 -10.20 23.75
C ARG A 55 -55.54 -11.03 23.48
N THR A 56 -54.63 -10.55 22.63
CA THR A 56 -53.44 -11.31 22.20
C THR A 56 -52.23 -11.06 23.09
N GLY A 57 -52.17 -9.91 23.80
CA GLY A 57 -50.98 -9.49 24.53
C GLY A 57 -49.80 -9.09 23.63
N GLU A 58 -49.98 -9.13 22.31
CA GLU A 58 -48.96 -8.81 21.32
C GLU A 58 -49.24 -7.44 20.70
N ILE A 59 -48.36 -6.47 20.97
CA ILE A 59 -48.43 -5.15 20.36
C ILE A 59 -47.77 -5.19 18.99
N GLN A 60 -48.57 -5.19 17.92
CA GLN A 60 -48.04 -5.00 16.57
C GLN A 60 -47.72 -3.53 16.32
N CYS A 61 -46.59 -3.23 15.68
CA CYS A 61 -46.16 -1.84 15.52
C CYS A 61 -47.12 -1.04 14.63
N PRO A 62 -47.86 -0.07 15.17
CA PRO A 62 -48.70 0.79 14.35
C PRO A 62 -47.83 1.73 13.50
N SER A 63 -48.34 2.21 12.37
CA SER A 63 -47.71 3.35 11.69
C SER A 63 -47.65 4.55 12.63
N GLN A 64 -46.70 5.47 12.43
CA GLN A 64 -46.54 6.65 13.28
C GLN A 64 -47.86 7.45 13.45
N VAL A 65 -48.64 7.59 12.38
CA VAL A 65 -49.96 8.25 12.42
C VAL A 65 -50.95 7.45 13.25
N MET A 66 -50.95 6.12 13.12
CA MET A 66 -51.87 5.24 13.85
C MET A 66 -51.52 5.18 15.35
N TYR A 67 -50.24 5.22 15.71
CA TYR A 67 -49.77 5.30 17.09
C TYR A 67 -50.34 6.54 17.81
N PHE A 68 -50.21 7.74 17.21
CA PHE A 68 -50.75 8.95 17.82
C PHE A 68 -52.27 8.90 17.98
N LYS A 69 -53.00 8.34 17.00
CA LYS A 69 -54.46 8.15 17.08
C LYS A 69 -54.86 7.17 18.19
N LEU A 70 -54.16 6.04 18.31
CA LEU A 70 -54.36 5.06 19.38
C LEU A 70 -54.15 5.66 20.77
N VAL A 71 -53.07 6.43 20.96
CA VAL A 71 -52.78 7.09 22.23
C VAL A 71 -53.86 8.14 22.57
N CYS A 72 -54.39 8.86 21.57
CA CYS A 72 -55.48 9.81 21.80
C CYS A 72 -56.77 9.11 22.24
N VAL A 73 -57.13 8.00 21.60
CA VAL A 73 -58.30 7.20 21.98
C VAL A 73 -58.14 6.59 23.38
N LEU A 74 -56.98 6.02 23.71
CA LEU A 74 -56.70 5.48 25.04
C LEU A 74 -56.72 6.56 26.13
N ARG A 75 -56.26 7.78 25.85
CA ARG A 75 -56.36 8.92 26.79
C ARG A 75 -57.80 9.31 27.07
N GLU A 76 -58.66 9.24 26.06
CA GLU A 76 -60.08 9.53 26.21
C GLU A 76 -60.81 8.42 26.98
N GLU A 77 -60.51 7.15 26.71
CA GLU A 77 -61.02 6.02 27.51
C GLU A 77 -60.59 6.11 28.97
N ARG A 78 -59.33 6.52 29.22
CA ARG A 78 -58.82 6.80 30.57
C ARG A 78 -59.61 7.94 31.23
N ARG A 79 -59.91 9.03 30.52
CA ARG A 79 -60.71 10.17 31.02
C ARG A 79 -62.10 9.72 31.45
N ILE A 80 -62.77 8.92 30.61
CA ILE A 80 -64.10 8.39 30.87
C ILE A 80 -64.08 7.41 32.06
N ALA A 81 -63.10 6.50 32.14
CA ALA A 81 -62.96 5.56 33.24
C ALA A 81 -62.69 6.27 34.58
N SER A 82 -61.84 7.30 34.56
CA SER A 82 -61.54 8.12 35.74
C SER A 82 -62.76 8.94 36.19
N GLY A 83 -63.52 9.50 35.26
CA GLY A 83 -64.76 10.24 35.56
C GLY A 83 -65.87 9.37 36.15
N LYS A 84 -65.83 8.05 35.90
CA LYS A 84 -66.75 7.06 36.48
C LYS A 84 -66.29 6.49 37.83
N GLY A 85 -65.10 6.89 38.32
CA GLY A 85 -64.50 6.36 39.56
C GLY A 85 -63.84 4.98 39.42
N ASP A 86 -63.72 4.45 38.20
CA ASP A 86 -63.16 3.13 37.90
C ASP A 86 -61.62 3.20 37.77
N PHE A 87 -60.94 3.48 38.87
CA PHE A 87 -59.48 3.72 38.88
C PHE A 87 -58.63 2.50 38.45
N LYS A 88 -59.13 1.27 38.66
CA LYS A 88 -58.43 0.05 38.22
C LYS A 88 -58.29 -0.01 36.70
N LYS A 89 -59.40 0.24 35.98
CA LYS A 89 -59.41 0.28 34.51
C LYS A 89 -58.56 1.43 33.97
N ALA A 90 -58.58 2.58 34.64
CA ALA A 90 -57.71 3.70 34.27
C ALA A 90 -56.22 3.34 34.39
N GLY A 91 -55.83 2.56 35.42
CA GLY A 91 -54.47 2.05 35.59
C GLY A 91 -54.05 1.04 34.52
N GLU A 92 -54.94 0.13 34.12
CA GLU A 92 -54.69 -0.81 33.00
C GLU A 92 -54.48 -0.07 31.67
N ILE A 93 -55.28 0.97 31.41
CA ILE A 93 -55.14 1.81 30.23
C ILE A 93 -53.81 2.58 30.25
N ASP A 94 -53.38 3.10 31.41
CA ASP A 94 -52.08 3.76 31.54
C ASP A 94 -50.90 2.81 31.30
N ASN A 95 -50.99 1.56 31.76
CA ASN A 95 -49.99 0.53 31.47
C ASN A 95 -49.92 0.22 29.97
N LEU A 96 -51.07 0.06 29.31
CA LEU A 96 -51.12 -0.17 27.87
C LEU A 96 -50.56 1.01 27.07
N ILE A 97 -50.86 2.25 27.46
CA ILE A 97 -50.25 3.45 26.85
C ILE A 97 -48.73 3.43 27.00
N ARG A 98 -48.22 3.05 28.18
CA ARG A 98 -46.78 2.98 28.46
C ARG A 98 -46.10 1.91 27.59
N GLU A 99 -46.66 0.70 27.53
CA GLU A 99 -46.14 -0.40 26.70
C GLU A 99 -46.14 -0.04 25.21
N LEU A 100 -47.24 0.54 24.72
CA LEU A 100 -47.36 1.00 23.33
C LEU A 100 -46.34 2.09 23.00
N SER A 101 -46.11 3.02 23.94
CA SER A 101 -45.12 4.09 23.80
C SER A 101 -43.70 3.54 23.78
N GLN A 102 -43.39 2.62 24.70
CA GLN A 102 -42.08 1.97 24.80
C GLN A 102 -41.78 1.20 23.51
N PHE A 103 -42.70 0.36 23.05
CA PHE A 103 -42.55 -0.40 21.81
C PHE A 103 -42.40 0.49 20.56
N PHE A 104 -43.16 1.59 20.48
CA PHE A 104 -43.03 2.56 19.39
C PHE A 104 -41.66 3.25 19.38
N HIS A 105 -41.14 3.64 20.55
CA HIS A 105 -39.82 4.26 20.66
C HIS A 105 -38.69 3.28 20.37
N GLU A 106 -38.80 2.04 20.85
CA GLU A 106 -37.87 0.95 20.54
C GLU A 106 -37.83 0.65 19.04
N ASN A 107 -38.99 0.50 18.38
CA ASN A 107 -39.00 0.26 16.93
C ASN A 107 -38.40 1.42 16.12
N ASN A 108 -38.65 2.67 16.52
CA ASN A 108 -38.01 3.82 15.86
C ASN A 108 -36.48 3.81 16.05
N LEU A 109 -36.00 3.40 17.23
CA LEU A 109 -34.58 3.24 17.48
C LEU A 109 -33.99 2.13 16.60
N TYR A 110 -34.64 0.97 16.50
CA TYR A 110 -34.20 -0.12 15.63
C TYR A 110 -34.17 0.29 14.16
N LYS A 111 -35.19 1.01 13.68
CA LYS A 111 -35.19 1.56 12.31
C LYS A 111 -34.02 2.52 12.08
N ALA A 112 -33.77 3.44 13.02
CA ALA A 112 -32.64 4.37 12.92
C ALA A 112 -31.29 3.63 12.88
N LYS A 113 -31.11 2.61 13.72
CA LYS A 113 -29.91 1.76 13.73
C LYS A 113 -29.77 0.92 12.45
N ALA A 114 -30.87 0.37 11.92
CA ALA A 114 -30.88 -0.36 10.64
C ALA A 114 -30.43 0.54 9.48
N GLU A 115 -30.93 1.79 9.46
CA GLU A 115 -30.50 2.78 8.47
C GLU A 115 -29.01 3.13 8.61
N GLU A 116 -28.50 3.22 9.85
CA GLU A 116 -27.07 3.45 10.09
C GLU A 116 -26.20 2.30 9.58
N VAL A 117 -26.59 1.06 9.87
CA VAL A 117 -25.93 -0.15 9.33
C VAL A 117 -25.94 -0.10 7.80
N SER A 118 -27.11 0.13 7.19
CA SER A 118 -27.24 0.19 5.73
C SER A 118 -26.34 1.29 5.11
N LYS A 119 -26.26 2.47 5.74
CA LYS A 119 -25.34 3.54 5.31
C LYS A 119 -23.88 3.12 5.42
N ALA A 120 -23.49 2.47 6.51
CA ALA A 120 -22.13 1.96 6.69
C ALA A 120 -21.78 0.86 5.67
N GLU A 121 -22.71 -0.07 5.40
CA GLU A 121 -22.53 -1.13 4.39
C GLU A 121 -22.35 -0.55 2.99
N ASN A 122 -23.20 0.40 2.60
CA ASN A 122 -23.10 1.04 1.29
C ASN A 122 -21.77 1.78 1.12
N GLN A 123 -21.29 2.46 2.17
CA GLN A 123 -19.97 3.11 2.16
C GLN A 123 -18.84 2.08 2.02
N TYR A 124 -18.89 1.01 2.81
CA TYR A 124 -17.89 -0.05 2.79
C TYR A 124 -17.81 -0.75 1.42
N ASN A 125 -18.96 -1.15 0.87
CA ASN A 125 -19.04 -1.80 -0.43
C ASN A 125 -18.51 -0.88 -1.55
N SER A 126 -18.87 0.40 -1.54
CA SER A 126 -18.34 1.35 -2.52
C SER A 126 -16.82 1.51 -2.43
N THR A 127 -16.26 1.55 -1.21
CA THR A 127 -14.80 1.62 -1.04
C THR A 127 -14.08 0.34 -1.43
N ILE A 128 -14.66 -0.83 -1.19
CA ILE A 128 -14.10 -2.11 -1.64
C ILE A 128 -14.10 -2.20 -3.16
N SER A 129 -15.22 -1.89 -3.81
CA SER A 129 -15.28 -1.91 -5.28
C SER A 129 -14.21 -1.01 -5.87
N ARG A 130 -14.02 0.19 -5.31
CA ARG A 130 -12.94 1.09 -5.72
C ARG A 130 -11.55 0.51 -5.45
N LEU A 131 -11.34 -0.17 -4.34
CA LEU A 131 -10.06 -0.82 -4.03
C LEU A 131 -9.74 -1.87 -5.10
N ILE A 132 -10.71 -2.75 -5.41
CA ILE A 132 -10.57 -3.79 -6.43
C ILE A 132 -10.25 -3.18 -7.80
N ASP A 133 -11.01 -2.16 -8.23
CA ASP A 133 -10.78 -1.49 -9.51
C ASP A 133 -9.35 -0.91 -9.62
N VAL A 134 -8.83 -0.37 -8.53
CA VAL A 134 -7.48 0.20 -8.47
C VAL A 134 -6.42 -0.90 -8.43
N GLU A 135 -6.66 -2.00 -7.70
CA GLU A 135 -5.78 -3.17 -7.68
C GLU A 135 -5.65 -3.80 -9.07
N ASP A 136 -6.77 -4.06 -9.75
CA ASP A 136 -6.80 -4.63 -11.10
C ASP A 136 -6.07 -3.73 -12.11
N LYS A 137 -6.31 -2.42 -12.04
CA LYS A 137 -5.62 -1.44 -12.89
C LYS A 137 -4.10 -1.48 -12.69
N TRP A 138 -3.65 -1.50 -11.44
CA TRP A 138 -2.21 -1.53 -11.14
C TRP A 138 -1.59 -2.88 -11.49
N GLN A 139 -2.32 -3.98 -11.30
CA GLN A 139 -1.88 -5.32 -11.71
C GLN A 139 -1.62 -5.38 -13.21
N LEU A 140 -2.58 -4.93 -14.03
CA LEU A 140 -2.42 -4.87 -15.49
C LEU A 140 -1.23 -3.97 -15.90
N GLN A 141 -1.07 -2.83 -15.24
CA GLN A 141 0.05 -1.92 -15.50
C GLN A 141 1.40 -2.56 -15.15
N MET A 142 1.48 -3.29 -14.04
CA MET A 142 2.68 -4.00 -13.61
C MET A 142 3.04 -5.15 -14.54
N GLU A 143 2.05 -5.94 -14.97
CA GLU A 143 2.23 -7.00 -15.96
C GLU A 143 2.76 -6.44 -17.28
N ARG A 144 2.18 -5.33 -17.76
CA ARG A 144 2.67 -4.63 -18.96
C ARG A 144 4.11 -4.16 -18.81
N LEU A 145 4.48 -3.57 -17.68
CA LEU A 145 5.86 -3.11 -17.43
C LEU A 145 6.85 -4.29 -17.37
N LYS A 146 6.47 -5.40 -16.73
CA LYS A 146 7.29 -6.62 -16.69
C LYS A 146 7.49 -7.22 -18.07
N ALA A 147 6.42 -7.31 -18.88
CA ALA A 147 6.51 -7.77 -20.26
C ALA A 147 7.44 -6.87 -21.11
N GLN A 148 7.30 -5.54 -20.99
CA GLN A 148 8.18 -4.59 -21.69
C GLN A 148 9.65 -4.72 -21.25
N SER A 149 9.91 -4.92 -19.95
CA SER A 149 11.24 -5.16 -19.43
C SER A 149 11.84 -6.46 -19.96
N ALA A 150 11.06 -7.55 -19.97
CA ALA A 150 11.49 -8.84 -20.51
C ALA A 150 11.85 -8.71 -22.01
N HIS A 151 10.99 -8.09 -22.82
CA HIS A 151 11.27 -7.85 -24.24
C HIS A 151 12.50 -6.97 -24.46
N ALA A 152 12.65 -5.88 -23.71
CA ALA A 152 13.81 -5.00 -23.84
C ALA A 152 15.11 -5.71 -23.47
N THR A 153 15.11 -6.47 -22.37
CA THR A 153 16.25 -7.28 -21.94
C THR A 153 16.60 -8.34 -22.98
N HIS A 154 15.59 -9.01 -23.54
CA HIS A 154 15.79 -10.03 -24.56
C HIS A 154 16.42 -9.45 -25.84
N ARG A 155 15.90 -8.34 -26.37
CA ARG A 155 16.47 -7.68 -27.57
C ARG A 155 17.93 -7.28 -27.37
N VAL A 156 18.29 -6.86 -26.17
CA VAL A 156 19.68 -6.49 -25.84
C VAL A 156 20.54 -7.74 -25.71
N ALA A 157 20.01 -8.81 -25.11
CA ALA A 157 20.70 -10.08 -25.02
C ALA A 157 20.98 -10.66 -26.42
N GLU A 158 20.02 -10.60 -27.34
CA GLU A 158 20.20 -11.02 -28.74
C GLU A 158 21.31 -10.21 -29.42
N THR A 159 21.30 -8.88 -29.28
CA THR A 159 22.35 -8.03 -29.88
C THR A 159 23.73 -8.26 -29.25
N VAL A 160 23.78 -8.52 -27.94
CA VAL A 160 25.02 -8.90 -27.25
C VAL A 160 25.52 -10.26 -27.73
N ASN A 161 24.66 -11.26 -27.82
CA ASN A 161 25.01 -12.61 -28.28
C ASN A 161 25.47 -12.59 -29.73
N ALA A 162 24.76 -11.88 -30.61
CA ALA A 162 25.18 -11.69 -31.99
C ALA A 162 26.54 -10.98 -32.08
N SER A 163 26.79 -9.97 -31.23
CA SER A 163 28.09 -9.32 -31.18
C SER A 163 29.23 -10.24 -30.73
N MET A 164 28.96 -11.17 -29.80
CA MET A 164 29.94 -12.16 -29.35
C MET A 164 30.19 -13.22 -30.41
N MET A 165 29.13 -13.77 -31.02
CA MET A 165 29.23 -14.72 -32.13
C MET A 165 30.01 -14.13 -33.29
N ASN A 166 29.69 -12.90 -33.70
CA ASN A 166 30.41 -12.19 -34.76
C ASN A 166 31.87 -11.87 -34.40
N TYR A 167 32.24 -11.89 -33.12
CA TYR A 167 33.62 -11.73 -32.69
C TYR A 167 34.36 -13.07 -32.74
N ASP A 168 33.72 -14.13 -32.22
CA ASP A 168 34.29 -15.47 -32.16
C ASP A 168 34.43 -16.09 -33.58
N THR A 169 33.57 -15.74 -34.54
CA THR A 169 33.71 -16.17 -35.95
C THR A 169 34.83 -15.46 -36.72
N LYS A 170 35.43 -14.40 -36.16
CA LYS A 170 36.52 -13.66 -36.81
C LYS A 170 37.90 -14.25 -36.54
N ILE A 171 38.00 -15.37 -35.83
CA ILE A 171 39.28 -16.06 -35.63
C ILE A 171 39.75 -16.55 -37.01
N PRO A 172 40.83 -15.98 -37.56
CA PRO A 172 41.28 -16.32 -38.89
C PRO A 172 42.11 -17.61 -38.86
N ASP A 173 41.96 -18.45 -39.87
CA ASP A 173 42.77 -19.67 -40.05
C ASP A 173 44.26 -19.36 -40.26
N ALA A 174 44.56 -18.15 -40.78
CA ALA A 174 45.91 -17.64 -40.98
C ALA A 174 46.15 -16.38 -40.15
N LEU A 175 47.39 -16.20 -39.67
CA LEU A 175 47.79 -15.01 -38.92
C LEU A 175 47.50 -13.73 -39.74
N PRO A 176 46.87 -12.71 -39.13
CA PRO A 176 46.71 -11.42 -39.79
C PRO A 176 48.06 -10.84 -40.24
N PRO A 177 48.10 -10.06 -41.35
CA PRO A 177 49.33 -9.49 -41.88
C PRO A 177 50.16 -8.67 -40.88
N ALA A 178 49.53 -8.11 -39.85
CA ALA A 178 50.20 -7.39 -38.76
C ALA A 178 51.12 -8.29 -37.90
N PHE A 179 50.73 -9.56 -37.71
CA PHE A 179 51.46 -10.54 -36.89
C PHE A 179 52.32 -11.50 -37.74
N SER A 180 52.20 -11.43 -39.07
CA SER A 180 52.99 -12.25 -40.01
C SER A 180 54.35 -11.60 -40.38
N LYS A 181 54.63 -10.39 -39.90
CA LYS A 181 55.89 -9.68 -40.18
C LYS A 181 57.03 -10.29 -39.36
N LEU A 182 58.09 -10.71 -40.06
CA LEU A 182 59.32 -11.22 -39.46
C LEU A 182 60.11 -10.08 -38.79
N SER A 183 60.85 -10.40 -37.73
CA SER A 183 61.79 -9.46 -37.09
C SER A 183 62.85 -8.98 -38.08
N PRO A 184 63.33 -7.72 -37.95
CA PRO A 184 64.50 -7.23 -38.66
C PRO A 184 65.70 -8.19 -38.58
N GLU A 185 65.92 -8.83 -37.43
CA GLU A 185 67.03 -9.79 -37.25
C GLU A 185 66.94 -11.02 -38.18
N LEU A 186 65.72 -11.48 -38.47
CA LEU A 186 65.48 -12.57 -39.43
C LEU A 186 65.67 -12.10 -40.87
N LEU A 187 65.30 -10.85 -41.16
CA LEU A 187 65.52 -10.26 -42.47
C LEU A 187 67.02 -10.09 -42.74
N ASP A 188 67.80 -9.67 -41.73
CA ASP A 188 69.25 -9.54 -41.82
C ASP A 188 69.94 -10.90 -42.08
N LEU A 189 69.49 -11.98 -41.45
CA LEU A 189 70.00 -13.34 -41.72
C LEU A 189 69.73 -13.76 -43.17
N LYS A 190 68.56 -13.43 -43.71
CA LYS A 190 68.20 -13.70 -45.11
C LYS A 190 69.00 -12.86 -46.09
N GLU A 191 69.34 -11.62 -45.74
CA GLU A 191 70.23 -10.78 -46.55
C GLU A 191 71.67 -11.29 -46.54
N LYS A 192 72.17 -11.73 -45.38
CA LYS A 192 73.47 -12.41 -45.26
C LYS A 192 73.52 -13.70 -46.07
N GLU A 193 72.46 -14.51 -46.02
CA GLU A 193 72.32 -15.71 -46.86
C GLU A 193 72.45 -15.37 -48.35
N LYS A 194 71.69 -14.38 -48.84
CA LYS A 194 71.78 -13.91 -50.23
C LYS A 194 73.18 -13.43 -50.59
N HIS A 195 73.84 -12.73 -49.68
CA HIS A 195 75.21 -12.26 -49.88
C HIS A 195 76.19 -13.43 -50.03
N MET A 196 76.12 -14.43 -49.15
CA MET A 196 76.97 -15.63 -49.21
C MET A 196 76.74 -16.44 -50.49
N ILE A 197 75.50 -16.51 -50.98
CA ILE A 197 75.17 -17.10 -52.30
C ILE A 197 75.86 -16.30 -53.43
N GLY A 198 75.80 -14.97 -53.38
CA GLY A 198 76.48 -14.09 -54.34
C GLY A 198 78.00 -14.28 -54.36
N CYS A 199 78.60 -14.53 -53.19
CA CYS A 199 80.02 -14.86 -53.03
C CYS A 199 80.37 -16.32 -53.35
N ARG A 200 79.42 -17.15 -53.81
CA ARG A 200 79.58 -18.59 -54.10
C ARG A 200 79.96 -19.45 -52.88
N MET A 201 79.71 -18.96 -51.67
CA MET A 201 80.01 -19.64 -50.41
C MET A 201 78.81 -20.52 -49.98
N PHE A 202 78.52 -21.56 -50.76
CA PHE A 202 77.28 -22.34 -50.61
C PHE A 202 77.15 -23.11 -49.28
N LYS A 203 78.27 -23.52 -48.67
CA LYS A 203 78.24 -24.23 -47.38
C LYS A 203 77.74 -23.32 -46.26
N GLU A 204 78.29 -22.11 -46.17
CA GLU A 204 77.90 -21.10 -45.17
C GLU A 204 76.48 -20.59 -45.43
N ALA A 205 76.11 -20.39 -46.70
CA ALA A 205 74.73 -20.05 -47.06
C ALA A 205 73.73 -21.14 -46.61
N ALA A 206 74.07 -22.42 -46.74
CA ALA A 206 73.21 -23.51 -46.29
C ALA A 206 73.06 -23.58 -44.76
N GLU A 207 74.09 -23.21 -44.00
CA GLU A 207 74.02 -23.11 -42.54
C GLU A 207 73.14 -21.93 -42.11
N LEU A 208 73.33 -20.76 -42.71
CA LEU A 208 72.49 -19.57 -42.49
C LEU A 208 71.02 -19.85 -42.85
N HIS A 209 70.76 -20.58 -43.94
CA HIS A 209 69.40 -20.97 -44.32
C HIS A 209 68.74 -21.86 -43.27
N LYS A 210 69.45 -22.90 -42.79
CA LYS A 210 68.95 -23.78 -41.72
C LYS A 210 68.67 -23.01 -40.43
N GLU A 211 69.51 -22.03 -40.09
CA GLU A 211 69.30 -21.18 -38.93
C GLU A 211 68.10 -20.23 -39.12
N PHE A 212 67.96 -19.63 -40.30
CA PHE A 212 66.82 -18.81 -40.68
C PHE A 212 65.51 -19.58 -40.56
N GLU A 213 65.40 -20.79 -41.12
CA GLU A 213 64.18 -21.61 -41.03
C GLU A 213 63.81 -21.95 -39.58
N LYS A 214 64.80 -22.31 -38.75
CA LYS A 214 64.58 -22.60 -37.33
C LYS A 214 64.03 -21.38 -36.60
N ARG A 215 64.72 -20.23 -36.73
CA ARG A 215 64.32 -18.99 -36.06
C ARG A 215 62.99 -18.45 -36.59
N GLN A 216 62.72 -18.60 -37.89
CA GLN A 216 61.45 -18.22 -38.52
C GLN A 216 60.28 -19.01 -37.93
N LYS A 217 60.41 -20.33 -37.76
CA LYS A 217 59.36 -21.16 -37.15
C LYS A 217 59.08 -20.73 -35.70
N VAL A 218 60.12 -20.49 -34.91
CA VAL A 218 59.99 -20.05 -33.52
C VAL A 218 59.33 -18.66 -33.43
N GLU A 219 59.77 -17.71 -34.25
CA GLU A 219 59.18 -16.36 -34.23
C GLU A 219 57.72 -16.38 -34.70
N LEU A 220 57.40 -17.08 -35.78
CA LEU A 220 56.01 -17.21 -36.24
C LEU A 220 55.13 -17.85 -35.17
N GLN A 221 55.61 -18.86 -34.45
CA GLN A 221 54.88 -19.46 -33.33
C GLN A 221 54.65 -18.46 -32.20
N ARG A 222 55.69 -17.72 -31.80
CA ARG A 222 55.57 -16.65 -30.79
C ARG A 222 54.55 -15.59 -31.20
N ARG A 223 54.54 -15.18 -32.48
CA ARG A 223 53.55 -14.23 -33.02
C ARG A 223 52.13 -14.78 -33.01
N ARG A 224 51.93 -16.09 -33.22
CA ARG A 224 50.62 -16.74 -33.04
C ARG A 224 50.13 -16.60 -31.61
N GLU A 225 50.99 -16.90 -30.64
CA GLU A 225 50.65 -16.78 -29.23
C GLU A 225 50.34 -15.34 -28.83
N GLU A 226 51.14 -14.38 -29.27
CA GLU A 226 50.87 -12.95 -29.05
C GLU A 226 49.52 -12.52 -29.65
N TYR A 227 49.20 -12.98 -30.86
CA TYR A 227 47.90 -12.74 -31.48
C TYR A 227 46.75 -13.33 -30.66
N TYR A 228 46.81 -14.62 -30.29
CA TYR A 228 45.76 -15.26 -29.48
C TYR A 228 45.57 -14.57 -28.13
N ARG A 229 46.65 -14.20 -27.44
CA ARG A 229 46.57 -13.41 -26.20
C ARG A 229 45.87 -12.07 -26.43
N SER A 230 46.23 -11.35 -27.49
CA SER A 230 45.57 -10.08 -27.83
C SER A 230 44.10 -10.26 -28.17
N PHE A 231 43.74 -11.36 -28.84
CA PHE A 231 42.37 -11.72 -29.19
C PHE A 231 41.53 -12.02 -27.95
N GLU A 232 42.05 -12.80 -27.01
CA GLU A 232 41.40 -13.10 -25.73
C GLU A 232 41.19 -11.85 -24.88
N ILE A 233 42.19 -10.96 -24.80
CA ILE A 233 42.06 -9.67 -24.08
C ILE A 233 40.92 -8.85 -24.69
N ASN A 234 40.88 -8.75 -26.02
CA ASN A 234 39.84 -8.01 -26.72
C ASN A 234 38.45 -8.65 -26.55
N ARG A 235 38.36 -9.98 -26.55
CA ARG A 235 37.14 -10.73 -26.24
C ARG A 235 36.63 -10.40 -24.84
N ASN A 236 37.50 -10.42 -23.84
CA ASN A 236 37.16 -10.08 -22.45
C ASN A 236 36.70 -8.62 -22.30
N VAL A 237 37.31 -7.69 -23.04
CA VAL A 237 36.87 -6.29 -23.07
C VAL A 237 35.47 -6.17 -23.68
N LEU A 238 35.21 -6.88 -24.77
CA LEU A 238 33.89 -6.93 -25.40
C LEU A 238 32.83 -7.51 -24.46
N GLU A 239 33.13 -8.62 -23.79
CA GLU A 239 32.25 -9.25 -22.81
C GLU A 239 31.92 -8.28 -21.67
N LYS A 240 32.93 -7.63 -21.08
CA LYS A 240 32.71 -6.61 -20.03
C LYS A 240 31.83 -5.46 -20.51
N ARG A 241 32.02 -4.98 -21.75
CA ARG A 241 31.20 -3.92 -22.34
C ARG A 241 29.75 -4.38 -22.53
N ASN A 242 29.56 -5.61 -23.00
CA ASN A 242 28.25 -6.20 -23.23
C ASN A 242 27.49 -6.44 -21.91
N ASN A 243 28.17 -6.98 -20.90
CA ASN A 243 27.61 -7.14 -19.56
C ASN A 243 27.18 -5.80 -18.97
N ARG A 244 27.98 -4.74 -19.11
CA ARG A 244 27.58 -3.38 -18.68
C ARG A 244 26.30 -2.90 -19.36
N LYS A 245 26.12 -3.18 -20.66
CA LYS A 245 24.88 -2.82 -21.39
C LYS A 245 23.68 -3.56 -20.83
N LEU A 246 23.81 -4.87 -20.60
CA LEU A 246 22.74 -5.68 -20.03
C LEU A 246 22.36 -5.20 -18.63
N THR A 247 23.34 -5.03 -17.75
CA THR A 247 23.10 -4.59 -16.37
C THR A 247 22.51 -3.19 -16.30
N ALA A 248 22.90 -2.28 -17.20
CA ALA A 248 22.34 -0.93 -17.25
C ALA A 248 20.84 -0.97 -17.58
N ILE A 249 20.45 -1.78 -18.57
CA ILE A 249 19.06 -1.89 -19.00
C ILE A 249 18.21 -2.60 -17.96
N GLN A 250 18.72 -3.67 -17.36
CA GLN A 250 18.07 -4.33 -16.22
C GLN A 250 17.84 -3.35 -15.07
N SER A 251 18.89 -2.62 -14.67
CA SER A 251 18.79 -1.63 -13.59
C SER A 251 17.81 -0.48 -13.91
N ASP A 252 17.76 0.00 -15.15
CA ASP A 252 16.80 1.02 -15.57
C ASP A 252 15.36 0.53 -15.46
N TRP A 253 15.10 -0.71 -15.88
CA TRP A 253 13.77 -1.30 -15.74
C TRP A 253 13.40 -1.61 -14.30
N ASP A 254 14.33 -2.12 -13.50
CA ASP A 254 14.13 -2.34 -12.07
C ASP A 254 13.75 -1.04 -11.36
N ARG A 255 14.40 0.08 -11.70
CA ARG A 255 14.04 1.40 -11.17
C ARG A 255 12.62 1.81 -11.56
N LYS A 256 12.23 1.61 -12.82
CA LYS A 256 10.86 1.92 -13.30
C LYS A 256 9.80 1.06 -12.61
N ILE A 257 10.08 -0.23 -12.45
CA ILE A 257 9.20 -1.20 -11.77
C ILE A 257 9.04 -0.81 -10.30
N ARG A 258 10.15 -0.58 -9.57
CA ARG A 258 10.12 -0.13 -8.17
C ARG A 258 9.38 1.21 -7.99
N HIS A 259 9.54 2.13 -8.93
CA HIS A 259 8.79 3.39 -8.90
C HIS A 259 7.29 3.16 -9.09
N ALA A 260 6.90 2.28 -10.03
CA ALA A 260 5.50 1.90 -10.22
C ALA A 260 4.93 1.21 -8.96
N GLU A 261 5.67 0.28 -8.34
CA GLU A 261 5.28 -0.37 -7.07
C GLU A 261 5.10 0.65 -5.94
N HIS A 262 5.99 1.64 -5.86
CA HIS A 262 5.85 2.72 -4.88
C HIS A 262 4.56 3.53 -5.11
N MET A 263 4.26 3.88 -6.36
CA MET A 263 3.04 4.61 -6.70
C MET A 263 1.77 3.78 -6.46
N MET A 264 1.81 2.49 -6.80
CA MET A 264 0.75 1.53 -6.48
C MET A 264 0.48 1.50 -4.97
N ASN A 265 1.51 1.31 -4.15
CA ASN A 265 1.37 1.27 -2.69
C ASN A 265 0.87 2.60 -2.13
N LYS A 266 1.31 3.73 -2.69
CA LYS A 266 0.86 5.07 -2.29
C LYS A 266 -0.63 5.29 -2.56
N GLU A 267 -1.18 4.68 -3.60
CA GLU A 267 -2.61 4.75 -3.91
C GLU A 267 -3.43 3.70 -3.17
N LEU A 268 -2.93 2.47 -3.04
CA LEU A 268 -3.63 1.35 -2.41
C LEU A 268 -3.68 1.45 -0.88
N ASN A 269 -2.60 1.87 -0.22
CA ASN A 269 -2.55 1.88 1.25
C ASN A 269 -3.67 2.74 1.86
N PRO A 270 -3.93 3.99 1.41
CA PRO A 270 -5.04 4.78 1.93
C PRO A 270 -6.42 4.14 1.70
N LEU A 271 -6.60 3.42 0.59
CA LEU A 271 -7.86 2.72 0.31
C LEU A 271 -8.03 1.49 1.21
N ARG A 272 -6.95 0.73 1.44
CA ARG A 272 -6.94 -0.41 2.38
C ARG A 272 -7.20 0.05 3.80
N ASP A 273 -6.54 1.11 4.25
CA ASP A 273 -6.79 1.71 5.57
C ASP A 273 -8.23 2.22 5.69
N GLY A 274 -8.76 2.81 4.62
CA GLY A 274 -10.15 3.24 4.53
C GLY A 274 -11.15 2.08 4.64
N CYS A 275 -10.91 0.99 3.92
CA CYS A 275 -11.73 -0.23 3.99
C CYS A 275 -11.70 -0.83 5.39
N ASN A 276 -10.51 -0.99 5.99
CA ASN A 276 -10.35 -1.50 7.35
C ASN A 276 -11.08 -0.63 8.40
N PHE A 277 -11.04 0.69 8.22
CA PHE A 277 -11.78 1.61 9.10
C PHE A 277 -13.30 1.45 8.94
N LEU A 278 -13.80 1.38 7.70
CA LEU A 278 -15.23 1.22 7.42
C LEU A 278 -15.75 -0.15 7.83
N GLU A 279 -14.95 -1.20 7.70
CA GLU A 279 -15.25 -2.54 8.20
C GLU A 279 -15.47 -2.51 9.71
N ARG A 280 -14.52 -1.94 10.47
CA ARG A 280 -14.66 -1.78 11.93
C ARG A 280 -15.89 -0.98 12.31
N LYS A 281 -16.17 0.11 11.57
CA LYS A 281 -17.38 0.92 11.79
C LYS A 281 -18.65 0.12 11.52
N LEU A 282 -18.65 -0.71 10.48
CA LEU A 282 -19.77 -1.57 10.15
C LEU A 282 -20.00 -2.63 11.22
N THR A 283 -18.94 -3.29 11.69
CA THR A 283 -19.02 -4.28 12.78
C THR A 283 -19.57 -3.64 14.07
N ALA A 284 -19.13 -2.42 14.40
CA ALA A 284 -19.65 -1.68 15.54
C ALA A 284 -21.15 -1.35 15.38
N ALA A 285 -21.57 -0.82 14.23
CA ALA A 285 -22.97 -0.52 13.96
C ALA A 285 -23.86 -1.77 14.00
N LYS A 286 -23.37 -2.90 13.46
CA LYS A 286 -24.07 -4.20 13.53
C LYS A 286 -24.23 -4.70 14.96
N ALA A 287 -23.19 -4.58 15.78
CA ALA A 287 -23.24 -4.94 17.19
C ALA A 287 -24.26 -4.10 17.98
N GLU A 288 -24.36 -2.81 17.67
CA GLU A 288 -25.37 -1.93 18.30
C GLU A 288 -26.80 -2.20 17.81
N TYR A 289 -26.97 -2.62 16.56
CA TYR A 289 -28.27 -2.93 15.94
C TYR A 289 -28.89 -4.21 16.47
N ILE A 290 -28.09 -5.27 16.63
CA ILE A 290 -28.56 -6.61 17.00
C ILE A 290 -28.82 -6.72 18.53
N GLY A 291 -28.40 -5.72 19.31
CA GLY A 291 -28.43 -5.77 20.76
C GLY A 291 -27.26 -6.59 21.29
N GLU A 292 -26.71 -6.20 22.44
CA GLU A 292 -25.48 -6.80 22.99
C GLU A 292 -25.60 -8.29 23.39
N ASP A 293 -26.79 -8.91 23.26
CA ASP A 293 -27.12 -10.23 23.77
C ASP A 293 -27.47 -11.31 22.74
N ASP A 294 -27.27 -11.08 21.44
CA ASP A 294 -27.49 -12.14 20.44
C ASP A 294 -26.25 -13.08 20.34
N PRO A 295 -26.38 -14.39 20.66
CA PRO A 295 -25.26 -15.32 20.80
C PRO A 295 -24.43 -15.57 19.52
N ILE A 296 -24.90 -15.09 18.35
CA ILE A 296 -24.19 -15.22 17.08
C ILE A 296 -22.95 -14.30 17.02
N ILE A 297 -23.02 -13.10 17.62
CA ILE A 297 -21.91 -12.11 17.59
C ILE A 297 -20.84 -12.41 18.66
N LYS A 298 -21.21 -13.08 19.77
CA LYS A 298 -20.24 -13.45 20.82
C LYS A 298 -19.11 -14.33 20.26
N ARG A 299 -19.41 -15.19 19.27
CA ARG A 299 -18.39 -16.00 18.57
C ARG A 299 -17.43 -15.17 17.71
N GLU A 300 -17.87 -14.07 17.10
CA GLU A 300 -16.99 -13.20 16.29
C GLU A 300 -16.17 -12.23 17.15
N LYS A 301 -16.72 -11.73 18.26
CA LYS A 301 -15.98 -10.87 19.21
C LYS A 301 -14.82 -11.62 19.91
N GLU A 302 -14.96 -12.91 20.19
CA GLU A 302 -13.89 -13.73 20.80
C GLU A 302 -12.69 -13.94 19.86
N VAL A 303 -12.91 -13.96 18.54
CA VAL A 303 -11.85 -14.12 17.53
C VAL A 303 -11.00 -12.85 17.39
N TYR A 304 -11.56 -11.67 17.70
CA TYR A 304 -10.88 -10.38 17.53
C TYR A 304 -10.33 -9.77 18.82
N SER A 305 -10.43 -10.44 19.97
CA SER A 305 -9.73 -9.95 21.16
C SER A 305 -8.23 -10.19 20.97
N PRO A 306 -7.37 -9.16 20.84
CA PRO A 306 -5.94 -9.39 20.92
C PRO A 306 -5.70 -9.91 22.34
N GLN A 307 -5.15 -11.12 22.44
CA GLN A 307 -4.64 -11.69 23.68
C GLN A 307 -3.66 -10.69 24.29
N THR A 308 -4.19 -9.86 25.19
CA THR A 308 -3.40 -8.99 26.04
C THR A 308 -2.79 -9.91 27.07
N TYR A 309 -1.57 -10.35 26.80
CA TYR A 309 -0.71 -10.96 27.80
C TYR A 309 -0.67 -10.01 28.98
N LYS A 310 -1.36 -10.39 30.07
CA LYS A 310 -1.27 -9.69 31.34
C LYS A 310 0.15 -9.90 31.86
N VAL A 311 1.02 -8.95 31.56
CA VAL A 311 2.27 -8.78 32.31
C VAL A 311 1.85 -8.31 33.69
N SER A 312 1.99 -9.19 34.68
CA SER A 312 1.75 -8.88 36.08
C SER A 312 2.54 -7.62 36.48
N PRO A 313 1.97 -6.70 37.29
CA PRO A 313 2.72 -5.58 37.82
C PRO A 313 3.87 -6.08 38.69
N PRO A 314 5.07 -5.48 38.64
CA PRO A 314 6.16 -5.88 39.52
C PRO A 314 5.78 -5.57 40.98
N MET A 315 5.88 -6.58 41.84
CA MET A 315 5.72 -6.44 43.27
C MET A 315 6.68 -5.37 43.80
N GLN A 316 6.13 -4.37 44.50
CA GLN A 316 6.92 -3.49 45.35
C GLN A 316 7.37 -4.27 46.59
N THR A 317 8.59 -4.79 46.57
CA THR A 317 9.27 -5.27 47.78
C THR A 317 9.95 -4.09 48.47
N ARG A 318 9.53 -3.87 49.70
CA ARG A 318 10.04 -2.85 50.61
C ARG A 318 11.28 -3.39 51.32
N GLY A 319 12.38 -2.65 51.22
CA GLY A 319 13.49 -2.62 52.19
C GLY A 319 14.50 -3.77 52.13
N TYR A 320 15.72 -3.47 51.71
CA TYR A 320 16.97 -3.72 52.45
C TYR A 320 18.14 -3.14 51.64
N VAL A 321 18.92 -2.24 52.25
CA VAL A 321 20.32 -1.95 51.88
C VAL A 321 21.18 -2.73 52.89
N PRO A 322 22.37 -3.26 52.53
CA PRO A 322 23.50 -2.39 52.22
C PRO A 322 24.57 -2.90 51.23
N ARG A 323 25.33 -1.91 50.75
CA ARG A 323 26.79 -1.87 50.55
C ARG A 323 27.49 -2.53 49.34
N THR A 324 28.35 -1.65 48.80
CA THR A 324 29.69 -1.80 48.20
C THR A 324 29.87 -2.19 46.73
N MET A 325 30.44 -1.20 46.02
CA MET A 325 31.60 -1.27 45.11
C MET A 325 31.48 -2.19 43.89
N TYR A 326 31.34 -1.62 42.70
CA TYR A 326 32.46 -1.35 41.79
C TYR A 326 31.94 -0.61 40.55
N GLN A 327 32.58 0.53 40.26
CA GLN A 327 32.47 1.21 38.97
C GLN A 327 33.08 0.30 37.88
N SER A 328 32.33 0.07 36.81
CA SER A 328 32.90 -0.30 35.52
C SER A 328 32.14 0.44 34.43
N THR A 329 32.76 1.52 33.99
CA THR A 329 32.39 2.29 32.81
C THR A 329 32.63 1.44 31.56
N ARG A 330 31.55 1.02 30.88
CA ARG A 330 31.58 0.73 29.45
C ARG A 330 30.57 1.61 28.74
N THR A 331 31.08 2.70 28.23
CA THR A 331 30.49 3.57 27.23
C THR A 331 30.16 2.75 25.98
N ILE A 332 28.87 2.53 25.72
CA ILE A 332 28.36 2.17 24.40
C ILE A 332 27.92 3.48 23.77
N GLU A 333 28.74 3.98 22.84
CA GLU A 333 28.43 5.15 22.03
C GLU A 333 27.26 4.80 21.08
N HIS A 334 26.10 5.37 21.35
CA HIS A 334 25.05 5.54 20.34
C HIS A 334 25.25 6.89 19.66
N PRO A 335 25.50 6.97 18.34
CA PRO A 335 25.30 8.20 17.61
C PRO A 335 23.82 8.31 17.23
N SER A 336 23.03 8.97 18.07
CA SER A 336 21.72 9.50 17.68
C SER A 336 21.91 10.91 17.11
N GLU A 337 22.49 11.02 15.92
CA GLU A 337 22.31 12.22 15.10
C GLU A 337 21.30 11.90 14.01
N VAL A 338 20.03 12.24 14.28
CA VAL A 338 19.01 12.36 13.25
C VAL A 338 19.41 13.53 12.37
N THR A 339 20.23 13.25 11.35
CA THR A 339 20.54 14.21 10.30
C THR A 339 19.26 14.54 9.56
N SER A 340 18.74 15.75 9.79
CA SER A 340 17.62 16.31 9.02
C SER A 340 17.89 16.13 7.52
N THR A 341 16.88 15.68 6.79
CA THR A 341 16.89 15.49 5.33
C THR A 341 17.43 16.70 4.56
N LYS A 342 17.31 17.90 5.12
CA LYS A 342 17.86 19.15 4.58
C LYS A 342 19.39 19.21 4.62
N LYS A 343 20.03 18.70 5.69
CA LYS A 343 21.50 18.61 5.76
C LYS A 343 22.05 17.59 4.76
N MET A 344 21.30 16.51 4.51
CA MET A 344 21.66 15.47 3.54
C MET A 344 21.54 15.95 2.08
N SER A 345 20.55 16.79 1.77
CA SER A 345 20.45 17.42 0.45
C SER A 345 21.57 18.43 0.18
N ASP A 346 21.98 19.18 1.20
CA ASP A 346 23.05 20.17 1.06
C ASP A 346 24.43 19.50 0.87
N THR A 347 24.70 18.37 1.53
CA THR A 347 25.93 17.60 1.29
C THR A 347 25.95 16.95 -0.09
N MET A 348 24.82 16.41 -0.57
CA MET A 348 24.72 15.88 -1.93
C MET A 348 24.90 16.96 -3.02
N MET A 349 24.32 18.15 -2.81
CA MET A 349 24.50 19.29 -3.73
C MET A 349 25.97 19.75 -3.80
N ARG A 350 26.69 19.74 -2.67
CA ARG A 350 28.12 20.09 -2.64
C ARG A 350 28.99 19.06 -3.36
N GLN A 351 28.70 17.76 -3.21
CA GLN A 351 29.43 16.70 -3.91
C GLN A 351 29.19 16.72 -5.43
N ASN A 352 27.98 17.02 -5.89
CA ASN A 352 27.70 17.16 -7.33
C ASN A 352 28.44 18.36 -7.95
N ARG A 353 28.58 19.48 -7.23
CA ARG A 353 29.34 20.64 -7.73
C ARG A 353 30.85 20.35 -7.87
N GLN A 354 31.42 19.51 -7.02
CA GLN A 354 32.83 19.08 -7.13
C GLN A 354 33.08 18.13 -8.32
N LEU A 355 32.08 17.35 -8.72
CA LEU A 355 32.18 16.46 -9.88
C LEU A 355 32.07 17.23 -11.21
N ASP A 356 31.23 18.27 -11.25
CA ASP A 356 31.09 19.11 -12.45
C ASP A 356 32.30 20.03 -12.69
N SER A 357 32.98 20.51 -11.64
CA SER A 357 34.18 21.36 -11.80
C SER A 357 35.39 20.63 -12.38
N ASN A 358 35.44 19.30 -12.29
CA ASN A 358 36.52 18.48 -12.84
C ASN A 358 36.25 17.99 -14.27
N ARG A 359 35.03 18.19 -14.79
CA ARG A 359 34.63 17.65 -16.09
C ARG A 359 34.86 18.62 -17.26
N TRP A 360 35.04 19.90 -16.97
CA TRP A 360 35.36 20.92 -17.97
C TRP A 360 36.35 21.94 -17.38
N PRO A 361 37.65 21.86 -17.70
CA PRO A 361 38.55 22.97 -17.43
C PRO A 361 38.18 24.13 -18.37
N ARG A 362 38.01 25.32 -17.80
CA ARG A 362 38.08 26.56 -18.58
C ARG A 362 39.52 26.86 -18.94
#